data_AF-A0A2G6JUD9-F1
#
_entry.id   AF-A0A2G6JUD9-F1
#
_cell.length_a   1.000
_cell.length_b   1.000
_cell.length_c   1.000
_cell.angle_alpha   90.00
_cell.angle_beta   90.00
_cell.angle_gamma   90.00
#
_symmetry.space_group_name_H-M   'P 1'
#
loop_
_entity.id
_entity.type
_entity.pdbx_description
1 polymer ?
#
loop_
_entity_poly.entity_id
_entity_poly.type
_entity_poly.pdbx_seq_one_letter_code
_entity_poly.pdbx_strand_id
1 'polypeptide(L)' 'FRGECVRRYGANINAASWDSVVFDLPGERTLKRVPMMEPTRGSRAHVGELLDASASAAELVATLAAKA' A
#
# COMPACT_ATOMS: atom_id res chain seq x y z
N PHE A 1 4.43 6.86 -2.65
CA PHE A 1 3.62 5.71 -2.20
C PHE A 1 2.40 6.16 -1.39
N ARG A 2 2.54 6.60 -0.12
CA ARG A 2 1.42 6.92 0.77
C ARG A 2 0.31 7.78 0.15
N GLY A 3 0.65 8.97 -0.35
CA GLY A 3 -0.35 9.87 -0.95
C GLY A 3 -1.06 9.25 -2.16
N GLU A 4 -0.35 8.42 -2.93
CA GLU A 4 -0.93 7.73 -4.07
C GLU A 4 -1.85 6.58 -3.63
N CYS A 5 -1.51 5.86 -2.57
CA CYS A 5 -2.39 4.87 -1.97
C CYS A 5 -3.68 5.52 -1.45
N VAL A 6 -3.58 6.67 -0.77
CA VAL A 6 -4.75 7.44 -0.32
C VAL A 6 -5.60 7.90 -1.50
N ARG A 7 -4.97 8.39 -2.56
CA ARG A 7 -5.67 8.87 -3.76
C ARG A 7 -6.39 7.75 -4.52
N ARG A 8 -5.76 6.58 -4.71
CA ARG A 8 -6.30 5.45 -5.49
C ARG A 8 -7.23 4.54 -4.68
N TYR A 9 -6.92 4.34 -3.40
CA TYR A 9 -7.50 3.28 -2.56
C TYR A 9 -8.10 3.80 -1.25
N GLY A 10 -8.49 5.07 -1.19
CA GLY A 10 -8.94 5.71 0.06
C GLY A 10 -10.04 4.95 0.80
N ALA A 11 -10.96 4.30 0.09
CA ALA A 11 -12.01 3.45 0.68
C ALA A 11 -11.48 2.23 1.45
N ASN A 12 -10.25 1.81 1.16
CA ASN A 12 -9.57 0.68 1.79
C ASN A 12 -8.47 1.12 2.77
N ILE A 13 -8.33 2.41 3.07
CA ILE A 13 -7.33 2.89 4.02
C ILE A 13 -7.97 3.13 5.38
N ASN A 14 -7.47 2.41 6.37
CA ASN A 14 -7.84 2.63 7.78
C ASN A 14 -7.01 3.77 8.39
N ALA A 15 -5.70 3.80 8.12
CA ALA A 15 -4.80 4.83 8.62
C ALA A 15 -3.57 5.00 7.71
N ALA A 16 -2.99 6.19 7.72
CA ALA A 16 -1.72 6.45 7.05
C ALA A 16 -0.85 7.40 7.88
N SER A 17 0.39 6.99 8.16
CA SER A 17 1.40 7.74 8.92
C SER A 17 2.69 7.89 8.12
N TRP A 18 3.72 8.51 8.71
CA TRP A 18 5.03 8.63 8.07
C TRP A 18 5.71 7.28 7.87
N ASP A 19 5.55 6.40 8.85
CA ASP A 19 6.18 5.09 8.95
C ASP A 19 5.32 3.93 8.41
N SER A 20 4.04 4.13 8.12
CA SER A 20 3.19 3.05 7.62
C SER A 20 1.92 3.48 6.88
N VAL A 21 1.37 2.55 6.09
CA VAL A 21 0.01 2.61 5.54
C VAL A 21 -0.75 1.36 5.98
N VAL A 22 -1.95 1.54 6.53
CA VAL A 22 -2.78 0.45 7.07
C VAL A 22 -4.04 0.31 6.20
N PHE A 23 -4.20 -0.87 5.62
CA PHE A 23 -5.31 -1.22 4.74
C PHE A 23 -6.37 -2.06 5.48
N ASP A 24 -7.63 -1.75 5.18
CA ASP A 24 -8.81 -2.56 5.50
C ASP A 24 -9.39 -3.13 4.19
N LEU A 25 -9.20 -4.43 4.00
CA LEU A 25 -9.46 -5.11 2.73
C LEU A 25 -10.69 -6.02 2.86
N PRO A 26 -11.65 -5.95 1.92
CA PRO A 26 -12.78 -6.87 1.89
C PRO A 26 -12.32 -8.33 1.90
N GLY A 27 -12.87 -9.12 2.81
CA GLY A 27 -12.55 -10.55 2.94
C GLY A 27 -11.32 -10.86 3.80
N GLU A 28 -10.52 -9.86 4.18
CA GLU A 28 -9.42 -10.05 5.14
C GLU A 28 -9.92 -9.94 6.57
N ARG A 29 -9.50 -10.88 7.42
CA ARG A 29 -9.88 -10.89 8.85
C ARG A 29 -9.09 -9.88 9.69
N THR A 30 -7.98 -9.39 9.17
CA THR A 30 -7.06 -8.49 9.88
C THR A 30 -6.63 -7.34 8.99
N LEU A 31 -6.40 -6.18 9.60
CA LEU A 31 -5.82 -5.02 8.93
C LEU A 31 -4.41 -5.36 8.42
N LYS A 32 -4.12 -4.94 7.20
CA LYS A 32 -2.80 -5.15 6.58
C LYS A 32 -1.96 -3.90 6.71
N ARG A 33 -0.84 -4.00 7.42
CA ARG A 33 0.10 -2.89 7.59
C ARG A 33 1.25 -3.03 6.60
N VAL A 34 1.47 -2.00 5.80
CA VAL A 34 2.64 -1.85 4.94
C VAL A 34 3.62 -0.88 5.61
N PRO A 35 4.79 -1.35 6.08
CA PRO A 35 5.81 -0.47 6.67
C PRO A 35 6.48 0.41 5.61
N MET A 36 6.83 1.63 6.01
CA MET A 36 7.45 2.68 5.20
C MET A 36 8.68 3.26 5.93
N MET A 37 9.47 2.39 6.60
CA MET A 37 10.63 2.82 7.40
C MET A 37 11.76 3.44 6.57
N GLU A 38 11.84 3.08 5.27
CA GLU A 38 12.83 3.58 4.33
C GLU A 38 12.23 4.68 3.44
N PRO A 39 12.53 5.97 3.69
CA PRO A 39 11.85 7.09 3.01
C PRO A 39 12.03 7.08 1.49
N THR A 40 13.16 6.58 1.01
CA THR A 40 13.51 6.53 -0.42
C THR A 40 12.79 5.42 -1.18
N ARG A 41 12.36 4.35 -0.49
CA ARG A 41 11.67 3.20 -1.10
C ARG A 41 10.22 3.47 -1.47
N GLY A 42 9.63 4.56 -0.95
CA GLY A 42 8.28 4.99 -1.31
C GLY A 42 8.22 5.86 -2.58
N SER A 43 9.33 6.09 -3.28
CA SER A 43 9.40 6.98 -4.45
C SER A 43 8.80 6.37 -5.72
N ARG A 44 8.45 7.21 -6.71
CA ARG A 44 7.91 6.74 -7.99
C ARG A 44 8.83 5.74 -8.69
N ALA A 45 10.15 5.93 -8.62
CA ALA A 45 11.11 5.01 -9.22
C ALA A 45 11.04 3.59 -8.63
N HIS A 46 10.65 3.46 -7.35
CA HIS A 46 10.61 2.17 -6.66
C HIS A 46 9.24 1.49 -6.72
N VAL A 47 8.15 2.27 -6.63
CA VAL A 47 6.79 1.72 -6.50
C VAL A 47 5.85 2.11 -7.63
N GLY A 48 6.31 2.89 -8.62
CA GLY A 48 5.48 3.38 -9.72
C GLY A 48 4.87 2.25 -10.52
N GLU A 49 5.71 1.36 -11.07
CA GLU A 49 5.25 0.20 -11.85
C GLU A 49 4.36 -0.74 -11.03
N LEU A 50 4.70 -0.95 -9.75
CA LEU A 50 3.87 -1.73 -8.83
C LEU A 50 2.47 -1.13 -8.68
N LEU A 51 2.40 0.18 -8.47
CA LEU A 51 1.12 0.88 -8.32
C LEU A 51 0.32 0.88 -9.61
N ASP A 52 0.98 1.00 -10.76
CA ASP A 52 0.33 1.00 -12.08
C ASP A 52 -0.15 -0.41 -12.50
N ALA A 53 0.53 -1.47 -12.05
CA ALA A 53 0.11 -2.85 -12.28
C ALA A 53 -0.95 -3.36 -11.30
N SER A 54 -1.21 -2.66 -10.19
CA SER A 54 -2.21 -3.06 -9.20
C SER A 54 -3.55 -2.39 -9.50
N ALA A 55 -4.57 -3.16 -9.89
CA ALA A 55 -5.91 -2.65 -10.14
C ALA A 55 -6.69 -2.43 -8.84
N SER A 56 -6.28 -3.06 -7.74
CA SER A 56 -6.91 -2.95 -6.43
C SER A 56 -5.91 -2.85 -5.27
N ALA A 57 -6.39 -2.36 -4.12
CA ALA A 57 -5.61 -2.34 -2.89
C ALA A 57 -5.23 -3.76 -2.43
N ALA A 58 -6.11 -4.74 -2.65
CA ALA A 58 -5.85 -6.12 -2.33
C ALA A 58 -4.70 -6.70 -3.16
N GLU A 59 -4.69 -6.45 -4.47
CA GLU A 59 -3.58 -6.85 -5.36
C GLU A 59 -2.26 -6.17 -4.97
N LEU A 60 -2.30 -4.87 -4.65
CA LEU A 60 -1.12 -4.14 -4.21
C LEU A 60 -0.51 -4.78 -2.95
N VAL A 61 -1.35 -5.01 -1.93
CA VAL A 61 -0.91 -5.58 -0.65
C VAL A 61 -0.42 -7.01 -0.82
N ALA A 62 -1.11 -7.83 -1.62
CA ALA A 62 -0.69 -9.20 -1.91
C ALA A 62 0.67 -9.23 -2.62
N THR A 63 0.88 -8.35 -3.60
CA THR A 63 2.17 -8.25 -4.33
C THR A 63 3.31 -7.79 -3.42
N LEU A 64 3.05 -6.85 -2.53
CA LEU A 64 4.04 -6.39 -1.54
C LEU A 64 4.40 -7.50 -0.55
N ALA A 65 3.42 -8.29 -0.10
CA ALA A 65 3.65 -9.42 0.79
C ALA A 65 4.44 -10.55 0.11
N ALA A 66 4.25 -10.77 -1.20
CA ALA A 66 5.00 -11.77 -1.96
C ALA A 66 6.46 -11.37 -2.26
N LYS A 67 6.79 -10.07 -2.17
CA LYS A 67 8.14 -9.54 -2.41
C LYS A 67 8.96 -9.32 -1.12
N ALA A 68 8.36 -9.51 0.05
CA ALA A 68 8.98 -9.37 1.37
C ALA A 68 9.55 -10.70 1.85
#